data_AF-A0A117KB54-F1
#
_entry.id   AF-A0A117KB54-F1
#
_cell.length_a   1.000
_cell.length_b   1.000
_cell.length_c   1.000
_cell.angle_alpha   90.00
_cell.angle_beta   90.00
_cell.angle_gamma   90.00
#
_symmetry.space_group_name_H-M   'P 1'
#
loop_
_entity.id
_entity.type
_entity.pdbx_description
1 polymer ?
#
loop_
_entity_poly.entity_id
_entity_poly.type
_entity_poly.pdbx_seq_one_letter_code
_entity_poly.pdbx_strand_id
1 'polypeptide(L)'
;MKKLILGIAIVSSAFVFGQKQDMKDINAQLQASNKAAMDAYQAKNYAVAAPKFLEVYNLMKTSGQEDKIYMYYAGLSYALANNVDEAIKIYTDLVNSGYTGVQTQYTAKEVKTGEVTSLNKGIWEGLKKAGSKDYTDFKVEQTKSVEPDLYETLSTLLLNAKKNDEALALIEKGLAKYPNNAKLKEYQGSALYATGNTDKFLTNLKEQLAKNPNDATNWYNLGVLQSKAPAGEADAVVSFQKAIQLAVNNPTLTNNAYQNLVYTSLGDDAKAVESINALRKSNPDEATKLIEARKERFNKALPYAEKWYQASPESLDAVTTLREIYGITKNQAKANEMKAKQAELEAKQPK
;
A
#
# COMPACT_ATOMS: atom_id res chain seq x y z
N MET A 1 -2.28 -7.05 4.68
CA MET A 1 -2.56 -6.75 6.11
C MET A 1 -1.53 -7.28 7.12
N LYS A 2 -0.41 -7.91 6.73
CA LYS A 2 0.58 -8.49 7.68
C LYS A 2 1.50 -7.49 8.44
N LYS A 3 1.38 -6.17 8.23
CA LYS A 3 2.30 -5.15 8.81
C LYS A 3 1.67 -4.13 9.77
N LEU A 4 0.42 -4.35 10.20
CA LEU A 4 -0.32 -3.39 11.04
C LEU A 4 -0.57 -3.90 12.47
N ILE A 5 0.33 -4.73 12.99
CA ILE A 5 0.46 -4.90 14.43
C ILE A 5 1.35 -3.75 14.90
N LEU A 6 0.79 -2.54 14.96
CA LEU A 6 1.38 -1.49 15.78
C LEU A 6 1.44 -2.11 17.18
N GLY A 7 2.65 -2.37 17.68
CA GLY A 7 2.87 -2.88 19.02
C GLY A 7 2.14 -1.98 19.99
N ILE A 8 1.01 -2.48 20.50
CA ILE A 8 0.22 -1.79 21.52
C ILE A 8 1.05 -1.83 22.80
N ALA A 9 1.83 -0.77 23.02
CA ALA A 9 1.87 -0.17 24.33
C ALA A 9 0.75 0.88 24.36
N ILE A 10 -0.52 0.45 24.36
CA ILE A 10 -1.54 1.22 25.08
C ILE A 10 -1.08 1.04 26.51
N VAL A 11 -0.16 1.91 26.92
CA VAL A 11 0.26 2.07 28.29
C VAL A 11 -1.05 2.12 29.04
N SER A 12 -1.21 1.17 29.96
CA SER A 12 -2.25 1.14 30.99
C SER A 12 -2.36 2.55 31.57
N SER A 13 -3.16 3.38 30.91
CA SER A 13 -3.34 4.76 31.27
C SER A 13 -4.24 4.61 32.48
N ALA A 14 -3.63 4.66 33.66
CA ALA A 14 -4.39 4.72 34.89
C ALA A 14 -5.29 5.95 34.76
N PHE A 15 -6.56 5.69 34.45
CA PHE A 15 -7.56 6.72 34.26
C PHE A 15 -7.79 7.40 35.62
N VAL A 16 -7.20 8.58 35.81
CA VAL A 16 -7.37 9.36 37.04
C VAL A 16 -8.56 10.30 36.82
N PHE A 17 -9.75 9.85 37.21
CA PHE A 17 -10.95 10.69 37.28
C PHE A 17 -11.18 11.18 38.71
N GLY A 18 -11.68 12.41 38.85
CA GLY A 18 -11.95 13.04 40.16
C GLY A 18 -13.07 12.34 40.96
N GLN A 19 -13.04 12.52 42.29
CA GLN A 19 -13.78 11.76 43.32
C GLN A 19 -15.33 11.89 43.36
N LYS A 20 -16.01 12.31 42.29
CA LYS A 20 -17.49 12.31 42.26
C LYS A 20 -18.00 10.88 42.01
N GLN A 21 -19.04 10.44 42.72
CA GLN A 21 -19.57 9.06 42.63
C GLN A 21 -19.91 8.65 41.19
N ASP A 22 -20.57 9.52 40.41
CA ASP A 22 -20.89 9.27 38.99
C ASP A 22 -19.63 9.08 38.11
N MET A 23 -18.53 9.74 38.46
CA MET A 23 -17.24 9.61 37.75
C MET A 23 -16.49 8.34 38.14
N LYS A 24 -16.78 7.77 39.33
CA LYS A 24 -16.19 6.52 39.80
C LYS A 24 -16.77 5.32 39.04
N ASP A 25 -18.08 5.33 38.79
CA ASP A 25 -18.76 4.27 38.06
C ASP A 25 -18.38 4.27 36.57
N ILE A 26 -18.26 5.45 35.96
CA ILE A 26 -17.73 5.62 34.59
C ILE A 26 -16.29 5.07 34.49
N ASN A 27 -15.44 5.33 35.48
CA ASN A 27 -14.06 4.84 35.47
C ASN A 27 -13.98 3.30 35.55
N ALA A 28 -14.81 2.68 36.40
CA ALA A 28 -14.88 1.23 36.50
C ALA A 28 -15.36 0.59 35.20
N GLN A 29 -16.40 1.16 34.56
CA GLN A 29 -16.90 0.69 33.28
C GLN A 29 -15.85 0.85 32.17
N LEU A 30 -15.16 2.00 32.14
CA LEU A 30 -14.10 2.26 31.16
C LEU A 30 -12.97 1.24 31.26
N GLN A 31 -12.50 0.93 32.47
CA GLN A 31 -11.45 -0.08 32.70
C GLN A 31 -11.91 -1.47 32.29
N ALA A 32 -13.13 -1.87 32.66
CA ALA A 32 -13.69 -3.16 32.30
C ALA A 32 -13.83 -3.31 30.78
N SER A 33 -14.37 -2.29 30.11
CA SER A 33 -14.58 -2.31 28.66
C SER A 33 -13.26 -2.27 27.89
N ASN A 34 -12.25 -1.52 28.36
CA ASN A 34 -10.92 -1.53 27.76
C ASN A 34 -10.23 -2.89 27.93
N LYS A 35 -10.31 -3.49 29.13
CA LYS A 35 -9.76 -4.83 29.36
C LYS A 35 -10.41 -5.86 28.43
N ALA A 36 -11.75 -5.84 28.34
CA ALA A 36 -12.49 -6.75 27.49
C ALA A 36 -12.15 -6.56 25.99
N ALA A 37 -12.00 -5.32 25.53
CA ALA A 37 -11.57 -5.02 24.17
C ALA A 37 -10.20 -5.61 23.88
N MET A 38 -9.24 -5.39 24.77
CA MET A 38 -7.86 -5.84 24.63
C MET A 38 -7.73 -7.37 24.68
N ASP A 39 -8.39 -8.02 25.64
CA ASP A 39 -8.39 -9.49 25.75
C ASP A 39 -8.98 -10.11 24.48
N ALA A 40 -10.12 -9.60 24.00
CA ALA A 40 -10.77 -10.08 22.78
C ALA A 40 -9.91 -9.85 21.54
N TYR A 41 -9.26 -8.69 21.43
CA TYR A 41 -8.37 -8.37 20.31
C TYR A 41 -7.14 -9.30 20.29
N GLN A 42 -6.52 -9.54 21.44
CA GLN A 42 -5.39 -10.48 21.57
C GLN A 42 -5.80 -11.92 21.23
N ALA A 43 -7.01 -12.32 21.64
CA ALA A 43 -7.60 -13.60 21.28
C ALA A 43 -8.07 -13.67 19.81
N LYS A 44 -7.86 -12.61 19.01
CA LYS A 44 -8.34 -12.45 17.62
C LYS A 44 -9.85 -12.56 17.47
N ASN A 45 -10.59 -12.37 18.56
CA ASN A 45 -12.05 -12.29 18.56
C ASN A 45 -12.49 -10.85 18.23
N TYR A 46 -12.28 -10.46 16.98
CA TYR A 46 -12.47 -9.08 16.54
C TYR A 46 -13.93 -8.63 16.57
N ALA A 47 -14.88 -9.55 16.40
CA ALA A 47 -16.31 -9.27 16.51
C ALA A 47 -16.71 -8.81 17.93
N VAL A 48 -16.01 -9.29 18.97
CA VAL A 48 -16.20 -8.83 20.36
C VAL A 48 -15.35 -7.60 20.67
N ALA A 49 -14.12 -7.54 20.16
CA ALA A 49 -13.21 -6.42 20.41
C ALA A 49 -13.74 -5.09 19.86
N ALA A 50 -14.28 -5.09 18.64
CA ALA A 50 -14.70 -3.89 17.93
C ALA A 50 -15.72 -3.03 18.69
N PRO A 51 -16.90 -3.55 19.12
CA PRO A 51 -17.86 -2.76 19.89
C PRO A 51 -17.32 -2.33 21.25
N LYS A 52 -16.40 -3.11 21.86
CA LYS A 52 -15.79 -2.75 23.15
C LYS A 52 -14.82 -1.58 23.02
N PHE A 53 -14.02 -1.51 21.96
CA PHE A 53 -13.21 -0.32 21.68
C PHE A 53 -14.09 0.92 21.44
N LEU A 54 -15.21 0.77 20.73
CA LEU A 54 -16.13 1.88 20.52
C LEU A 54 -16.82 2.32 21.82
N GLU A 55 -17.15 1.39 22.71
CA GLU A 55 -17.66 1.67 24.06
C GLU A 55 -16.66 2.51 24.87
N VAL A 56 -15.37 2.13 24.84
CA VAL A 56 -14.29 2.89 25.49
C VAL A 56 -14.21 4.32 24.94
N TYR A 57 -14.21 4.47 23.60
CA TYR A 57 -14.23 5.80 22.97
C TYR A 57 -15.42 6.64 23.44
N ASN A 58 -16.62 6.08 23.46
CA ASN A 58 -17.83 6.79 23.85
C ASN A 58 -17.81 7.23 25.32
N LEU A 59 -17.35 6.37 26.24
CA LEU A 59 -17.18 6.71 27.65
C LEU A 59 -16.12 7.80 27.89
N MET A 60 -15.05 7.80 27.10
CA MET A 60 -14.04 8.86 27.14
C MET A 60 -14.57 10.18 26.58
N LYS A 61 -15.39 10.11 25.53
CA LYS A 61 -16.06 11.27 24.95
C LYS A 61 -17.02 11.93 25.93
N THR A 62 -17.81 11.17 26.70
CA THR A 62 -18.74 11.74 27.71
C THR A 62 -18.01 12.45 28.85
N SER A 63 -16.78 12.05 29.15
CA SER A 63 -15.93 12.68 30.17
C SER A 63 -15.01 13.79 29.62
N GLY A 64 -15.15 14.14 28.34
CA GLY A 64 -14.33 15.18 27.69
C GLY A 64 -12.88 14.79 27.43
N GLN A 65 -12.54 13.51 27.55
CA GLN A 65 -11.20 12.95 27.36
C GLN A 65 -11.12 12.11 26.09
N GLU A 66 -11.76 12.51 24.99
CA GLU A 66 -11.81 11.68 23.79
C GLU A 66 -10.41 11.28 23.29
N ASP A 67 -10.22 10.00 22.99
CA ASP A 67 -9.03 9.49 22.33
C ASP A 67 -9.44 8.61 21.14
N LYS A 68 -9.21 9.14 19.94
CA LYS A 68 -9.61 8.49 18.68
C LYS A 68 -8.77 7.27 18.33
N ILE A 69 -7.75 6.94 19.11
CA ILE A 69 -7.06 5.65 18.98
C ILE A 69 -8.02 4.48 19.18
N TYR A 70 -9.03 4.63 20.05
CA TYR A 70 -10.04 3.61 20.28
C TYR A 70 -11.00 3.48 19.08
N MET A 71 -11.33 4.58 18.40
CA MET A 71 -12.04 4.51 17.12
C MET A 71 -11.19 3.77 16.07
N TYR A 72 -9.89 4.07 15.99
CA TYR A 72 -9.00 3.37 15.07
C TYR A 72 -8.98 1.85 15.30
N TYR A 73 -8.84 1.39 16.55
CA TYR A 73 -8.89 -0.04 16.88
C TYR A 73 -10.28 -0.66 16.70
N ALA A 74 -11.36 0.09 16.93
CA ALA A 74 -12.70 -0.35 16.62
C ALA A 74 -12.86 -0.59 15.10
N GLY A 75 -12.47 0.37 14.27
CA GLY A 75 -12.53 0.26 12.80
C GLY A 75 -11.69 -0.90 12.27
N LEU A 76 -10.46 -1.06 12.77
CA LEU A 76 -9.60 -2.19 12.44
C LEU A 76 -10.24 -3.53 12.82
N SER A 77 -10.81 -3.62 14.02
CA SER A 77 -11.45 -4.84 14.51
C SER A 77 -12.70 -5.17 13.70
N TYR A 78 -13.53 -4.18 13.34
CA TYR A 78 -14.66 -4.41 12.44
C TYR A 78 -14.22 -4.90 11.06
N ALA A 79 -13.17 -4.31 10.48
CA ALA A 79 -12.61 -4.75 9.20
C ALA A 79 -12.11 -6.22 9.27
N LEU A 80 -11.39 -6.58 10.34
CA LEU A 80 -10.90 -7.95 10.57
C LEU A 80 -12.01 -8.95 10.89
N ALA A 81 -13.13 -8.48 11.42
CA ALA A 81 -14.36 -9.27 11.62
C ALA A 81 -15.24 -9.35 10.35
N ASN A 82 -14.78 -8.81 9.21
CA ASN A 82 -15.52 -8.71 7.96
C ASN A 82 -16.84 -7.89 8.07
N ASN A 83 -16.96 -7.03 9.08
CA ASN A 83 -18.04 -6.06 9.17
C ASN A 83 -17.60 -4.77 8.45
N VAL A 84 -17.68 -4.82 7.13
CA VAL A 84 -17.13 -3.79 6.24
C VAL A 84 -17.85 -2.44 6.39
N ASP A 85 -19.16 -2.43 6.61
CA ASP A 85 -19.94 -1.19 6.70
C ASP A 85 -19.58 -0.36 7.94
N GLU A 86 -19.49 -0.99 9.12
CA GLU A 86 -19.07 -0.29 10.34
C GLU A 86 -17.60 0.16 10.26
N ALA A 87 -16.73 -0.65 9.65
CA ALA A 87 -15.35 -0.25 9.41
C ALA A 87 -15.26 0.99 8.51
N ILE A 88 -16.01 1.03 7.40
CA ILE A 88 -16.06 2.17 6.48
C ILE A 88 -16.50 3.42 7.23
N LYS A 89 -17.58 3.33 8.03
CA LYS A 89 -18.11 4.47 8.79
C LYS A 89 -17.05 5.04 9.74
N ILE A 90 -16.43 4.18 10.55
CA ILE A 90 -15.43 4.61 11.53
C ILE A 90 -14.19 5.22 10.86
N TYR A 91 -13.66 4.59 9.82
CA TYR A 91 -12.50 5.14 9.11
C TYR A 91 -12.82 6.43 8.36
N THR A 92 -14.06 6.59 7.86
CA THR A 92 -14.53 7.85 7.27
C THR A 92 -14.54 8.97 8.31
N ASP A 93 -15.05 8.70 9.51
CA ASP A 93 -15.05 9.67 10.61
C ASP A 93 -13.62 10.05 11.02
N LEU A 94 -12.71 9.08 11.10
CA LEU A 94 -11.30 9.34 11.42
C LEU A 94 -10.64 10.25 10.38
N VAL A 95 -10.79 9.92 9.08
CA VAL A 95 -10.24 10.74 7.99
C VAL A 95 -10.86 12.15 7.96
N ASN A 96 -12.17 12.27 8.15
CA ASN A 96 -12.85 13.57 8.14
C ASN A 96 -12.49 14.42 9.35
N SER A 97 -12.20 13.80 10.49
CA SER A 97 -11.76 14.52 11.69
C SER A 97 -10.30 14.97 11.66
N GLY A 98 -9.54 14.61 10.63
CA GLY A 98 -8.10 14.91 10.53
C GLY A 98 -7.24 14.12 11.52
N TYR A 99 -7.72 12.97 12.00
CA TYR A 99 -6.98 12.12 12.94
C TYR A 99 -5.68 11.61 12.29
N THR A 100 -4.55 11.88 12.95
CA THR A 100 -3.22 11.44 12.48
C THR A 100 -2.66 10.27 13.28
N GLY A 101 -3.21 10.00 14.47
CA GLY A 101 -2.66 9.05 15.44
C GLY A 101 -1.24 9.34 15.91
N VAL A 102 -0.73 10.55 15.66
CA VAL A 102 0.55 11.00 16.20
C VAL A 102 0.39 11.18 17.71
N GLN A 103 1.27 10.52 18.46
CA GLN A 103 1.31 10.57 19.92
C GLN A 103 2.70 11.03 20.38
N THR A 104 2.72 11.81 21.46
CA THR A 104 3.95 12.15 22.17
C THR A 104 4.39 10.95 23.00
N GLN A 105 5.60 10.45 22.77
CA GLN A 105 6.25 9.44 23.60
C GLN A 105 7.39 10.04 24.41
N TYR A 106 7.50 9.58 25.66
CA TYR A 106 8.56 9.95 26.58
C TYR A 106 9.49 8.76 26.72
N THR A 107 10.61 8.77 26.02
CA THR A 107 11.52 7.61 25.93
C THR A 107 12.77 7.83 26.76
N ALA A 108 13.33 6.74 27.27
CA ALA A 108 14.64 6.73 27.93
C ALA A 108 15.35 5.40 27.62
N LYS A 109 16.67 5.44 27.56
CA LYS A 109 17.52 4.26 27.35
C LYS A 109 17.92 3.66 28.69
N GLU A 110 17.57 2.41 28.92
CA GLU A 110 18.05 1.66 30.08
C GLU A 110 19.56 1.42 29.98
N VAL A 111 20.29 1.70 31.05
CA VAL A 111 21.76 1.57 31.09
C VAL A 111 22.19 0.11 31.04
N LYS A 112 21.42 -0.78 31.68
CA LYS A 112 21.78 -2.21 31.81
C LYS A 112 21.60 -2.98 30.50
N THR A 113 20.48 -2.75 29.81
CA THR A 113 20.09 -3.49 28.60
C THR A 113 20.47 -2.74 27.33
N GLY A 114 20.62 -1.42 27.41
CA GLY A 114 20.79 -0.56 26.26
C GLY A 114 19.51 -0.35 25.45
N GLU A 115 18.37 -0.86 25.93
CA GLU A 115 17.08 -0.74 25.24
C GLU A 115 16.44 0.63 25.48
N VAL A 116 15.78 1.17 24.44
CA VAL A 116 14.97 2.38 24.57
C VAL A 116 13.55 1.96 24.94
N THR A 117 13.08 2.40 26.10
CA THR A 117 11.73 2.11 26.58
C THR A 117 10.87 3.38 26.59
N SER A 118 9.56 3.20 26.42
CA SER A 118 8.58 4.29 26.52
C SER A 118 8.02 4.34 27.93
N LEU A 119 8.06 5.51 28.55
CA LEU A 119 7.69 5.75 29.94
C LEU A 119 6.46 6.66 30.04
N ASN A 120 5.70 6.50 31.12
CA ASN A 120 4.70 7.51 31.47
C ASN A 120 5.40 8.84 31.77
N LYS A 121 4.83 9.97 31.33
CA LYS A 121 5.38 11.32 31.53
C LYS A 121 5.83 11.58 32.97
N GLY A 122 5.02 11.24 33.98
CA GLY A 122 5.35 11.50 35.39
C GLY A 122 6.54 10.67 35.88
N ILE A 123 6.62 9.40 35.44
CA ILE A 123 7.77 8.52 35.72
C ILE A 123 9.02 9.06 35.02
N TRP A 124 8.89 9.43 33.74
CA TRP A 124 9.97 10.00 32.94
C TRP A 124 10.52 11.29 33.57
N GLU A 125 9.65 12.21 33.97
CA GLU A 125 10.03 13.47 34.64
C GLU A 125 10.68 13.20 36.00
N GLY A 126 10.11 12.27 36.78
CA GLY A 126 10.65 11.85 38.07
C GLY A 126 12.05 11.26 37.95
N LEU A 127 12.25 10.30 37.04
CA LEU A 127 13.54 9.66 36.79
C LEU A 127 14.59 10.66 36.28
N LYS A 128 14.18 11.56 35.38
CA LYS A 128 15.05 12.62 34.85
C LYS A 128 15.47 13.60 35.93
N LYS A 129 14.52 14.06 36.76
CA LYS A 129 14.78 15.01 37.85
C LYS A 129 15.62 14.39 38.96
N ALA A 130 15.40 13.12 39.29
CA ALA A 130 16.15 12.39 40.30
C ALA A 130 17.58 12.00 39.85
N GLY A 131 17.93 12.21 38.57
CA GLY A 131 19.23 11.81 38.04
C GLY A 131 19.45 10.29 38.13
N SER A 132 18.44 9.50 37.74
CA SER A 132 18.50 8.04 37.81
C SER A 132 19.75 7.50 37.10
N LYS A 133 20.47 6.59 37.76
CA LYS A 133 21.65 5.90 37.19
C LYS A 133 21.27 4.72 36.31
N ASP A 134 20.01 4.28 36.35
CA ASP A 134 19.52 3.14 35.58
C ASP A 134 19.04 3.56 34.17
N TYR A 135 18.83 4.86 33.94
CA TYR A 135 18.30 5.40 32.67
C TYR A 135 19.13 6.57 32.15
N THR A 136 19.28 6.65 30.84
CA THR A 136 20.00 7.69 30.09
C THR A 136 19.21 8.10 28.85
N ASP A 137 19.70 9.07 28.08
CA ASP A 137 19.12 9.46 26.77
C ASP A 137 17.60 9.74 26.82
N PHE A 138 17.17 10.58 27.76
CA PHE A 138 15.78 10.97 27.94
C PHE A 138 15.31 11.86 26.77
N LYS A 139 14.38 11.36 25.96
CA LYS A 139 13.83 12.05 24.79
C LYS A 139 12.31 12.21 24.86
N VAL A 140 11.84 13.23 24.16
CA VAL A 140 10.43 13.45 23.86
C VAL A 140 10.30 13.36 22.34
N GLU A 141 9.56 12.38 21.86
CA GLU A 141 9.48 12.03 20.44
C GLU A 141 8.02 11.93 20.00
N GLN A 142 7.77 12.11 18.71
CA GLN A 142 6.43 11.92 18.13
C GLN A 142 6.40 10.60 17.38
N THR A 143 5.31 9.84 17.52
CA THR A 143 5.10 8.64 16.70
C THR A 143 4.89 9.03 15.23
N LYS A 144 5.09 8.05 14.34
CA LYS A 144 4.72 8.21 12.94
C LYS A 144 3.20 8.36 12.82
N SER A 145 2.77 9.23 11.92
CA SER A 145 1.35 9.36 11.58
C SER A 145 0.84 8.07 10.95
N VAL A 146 -0.34 7.62 11.40
CA VAL A 146 -1.11 6.55 10.77
C VAL A 146 -2.05 7.09 9.69
N GLU A 147 -2.11 8.40 9.48
CA GLU A 147 -2.99 9.02 8.48
C GLU A 147 -2.85 8.42 7.08
N PRO A 148 -1.64 8.15 6.52
CA PRO A 148 -1.53 7.45 5.24
C PRO A 148 -2.24 6.09 5.24
N ASP A 149 -2.09 5.33 6.33
CA ASP A 149 -2.71 4.01 6.49
C ASP A 149 -4.24 4.11 6.60
N LEU A 150 -4.78 5.22 7.14
CA LEU A 150 -6.22 5.47 7.14
C LEU A 150 -6.77 5.61 5.72
N TYR A 151 -6.10 6.41 4.89
CA TYR A 151 -6.47 6.55 3.47
C TYR A 151 -6.38 5.21 2.75
N GLU A 152 -5.29 4.45 2.94
CA GLU A 152 -5.12 3.12 2.33
C GLU A 152 -6.21 2.14 2.74
N THR A 153 -6.49 2.05 4.04
CA THR A 153 -7.45 1.11 4.61
C THR A 153 -8.86 1.42 4.13
N LEU A 154 -9.28 2.67 4.25
CA LEU A 154 -10.61 3.07 3.83
C LEU A 154 -10.80 2.95 2.30
N SER A 155 -9.78 3.28 1.51
CA SER A 155 -9.82 3.09 0.05
C SER A 155 -10.06 1.62 -0.32
N THR A 156 -9.34 0.71 0.34
CA THR A 156 -9.50 -0.73 0.12
C THR A 156 -10.88 -1.23 0.55
N LEU A 157 -11.38 -0.77 1.69
CA LEU A 157 -12.71 -1.13 2.17
C LEU A 157 -13.81 -0.68 1.19
N LEU A 158 -13.72 0.56 0.70
CA LEU A 158 -14.66 1.10 -0.30
C LEU A 158 -14.61 0.34 -1.62
N LEU A 159 -13.41 0.00 -2.12
CA LEU A 159 -13.24 -0.82 -3.32
C LEU A 159 -13.85 -2.21 -3.18
N ASN A 160 -13.61 -2.87 -2.04
CA ASN A 160 -14.17 -4.19 -1.74
C ASN A 160 -15.71 -4.14 -1.66
N ALA A 161 -16.26 -3.05 -1.11
CA ALA A 161 -17.68 -2.78 -1.07
C ALA A 161 -18.28 -2.29 -2.40
N LYS A 162 -17.49 -2.26 -3.49
CA LYS A 162 -17.88 -1.75 -4.82
C LYS A 162 -18.33 -0.27 -4.83
N LYS A 163 -17.98 0.49 -3.79
CA LYS A 163 -18.19 1.94 -3.68
C LYS A 163 -17.05 2.67 -4.39
N ASN A 164 -16.90 2.39 -5.69
CA ASN A 164 -15.69 2.75 -6.43
C ASN A 164 -15.54 4.27 -6.63
N ASP A 165 -16.63 5.03 -6.76
CA ASP A 165 -16.59 6.50 -6.86
C ASP A 165 -16.16 7.14 -5.53
N GLU A 166 -16.67 6.64 -4.40
CA GLU A 166 -16.25 7.09 -3.07
C GLU A 166 -14.77 6.76 -2.81
N ALA A 167 -14.34 5.55 -3.22
CA ALA A 167 -12.94 5.15 -3.15
C ALA A 167 -12.07 6.12 -3.95
N LEU A 168 -12.44 6.42 -5.20
CA LEU A 168 -11.66 7.30 -6.06
C LEU A 168 -11.50 8.70 -5.47
N ALA A 169 -12.59 9.32 -4.99
CA ALA A 169 -12.55 10.64 -4.37
C ALA A 169 -11.65 10.66 -3.12
N LEU A 170 -11.71 9.60 -2.30
CA LEU A 170 -10.85 9.46 -1.14
C LEU A 170 -9.38 9.26 -1.52
N ILE A 171 -9.09 8.44 -2.53
CA ILE A 171 -7.74 8.17 -3.03
C ILE A 171 -7.13 9.46 -3.57
N GLU A 172 -7.88 10.27 -4.31
CA GLU A 172 -7.44 11.59 -4.79
C GLU A 172 -7.08 12.51 -3.62
N LYS A 173 -7.92 12.58 -2.58
CA LYS A 173 -7.61 13.34 -1.35
C LYS A 173 -6.36 12.82 -0.65
N GLY A 174 -6.18 11.50 -0.58
CA GLY A 174 -5.01 10.87 0.02
C GLY A 174 -3.73 11.13 -0.76
N LEU A 175 -3.76 11.04 -2.09
CA LEU A 175 -2.62 11.31 -2.97
C LEU A 175 -2.25 12.80 -3.01
N ALA A 176 -3.20 13.71 -2.83
CA ALA A 176 -2.91 15.13 -2.67
C ALA A 176 -2.05 15.41 -1.41
N LYS A 177 -2.24 14.63 -0.33
CA LYS A 177 -1.41 14.72 0.88
C LYS A 177 -0.13 13.87 0.80
N TYR A 178 -0.22 12.71 0.18
CA TYR A 178 0.84 11.70 0.10
C TYR A 178 1.11 11.30 -1.34
N PRO A 179 1.71 12.20 -2.15
CA PRO A 179 1.88 11.99 -3.60
C PRO A 179 2.77 10.80 -3.97
N ASN A 180 3.53 10.27 -3.01
CA ASN A 180 4.41 9.12 -3.18
C ASN A 180 3.85 7.82 -2.58
N ASN A 181 2.60 7.81 -2.10
CA ASN A 181 2.00 6.59 -1.56
C ASN A 181 1.70 5.58 -2.69
N ALA A 182 2.47 4.51 -2.75
CA ALA A 182 2.38 3.50 -3.82
C ALA A 182 1.05 2.73 -3.81
N LYS A 183 0.51 2.40 -2.63
CA LYS A 183 -0.75 1.65 -2.51
C LYS A 183 -1.94 2.49 -2.91
N LEU A 184 -1.97 3.78 -2.55
CA LEU A 184 -3.03 4.67 -3.03
C LEU A 184 -3.02 4.80 -4.56
N LYS A 185 -1.84 4.84 -5.20
CA LYS A 185 -1.74 4.79 -6.67
C LYS A 185 -2.27 3.47 -7.24
N GLU A 186 -1.97 2.34 -6.61
CA GLU A 186 -2.50 1.02 -6.99
C GLU A 186 -4.04 0.97 -6.87
N TYR A 187 -4.58 1.46 -5.76
CA TYR A 187 -6.03 1.54 -5.54
C TYR A 187 -6.70 2.49 -6.52
N GLN A 188 -6.04 3.59 -6.91
CA GLN A 188 -6.54 4.49 -7.95
C GLN A 188 -6.79 3.73 -9.25
N GLY A 189 -5.80 2.95 -9.70
CA GLY A 189 -5.91 2.13 -10.91
C GLY A 189 -7.05 1.10 -10.83
N SER A 190 -7.29 0.53 -9.65
CA SER A 190 -8.39 -0.41 -9.40
C SER A 190 -9.76 0.28 -9.42
N ALA A 191 -9.89 1.44 -8.75
CA ALA A 191 -11.12 2.23 -8.70
C ALA A 191 -11.56 2.69 -10.09
N LEU A 192 -10.61 3.17 -10.89
CA LEU A 192 -10.84 3.66 -12.24
C LEU A 192 -11.30 2.57 -13.20
N TYR A 193 -10.67 1.39 -13.12
CA TYR A 193 -11.10 0.24 -13.90
C TYR A 193 -12.53 -0.18 -13.54
N ALA A 194 -12.84 -0.22 -12.24
CA ALA A 194 -14.12 -0.70 -11.75
C ALA A 194 -15.30 0.26 -11.98
N THR A 195 -15.04 1.56 -12.16
CA THR A 195 -16.09 2.57 -12.44
C THR A 195 -16.42 2.73 -13.92
N GLY A 196 -15.60 2.19 -14.84
CA GLY A 196 -15.72 2.51 -16.26
C GLY A 196 -15.46 3.99 -16.59
N ASN A 197 -15.10 4.81 -15.60
CA ASN A 197 -14.79 6.24 -15.73
C ASN A 197 -13.37 6.48 -16.29
N THR A 198 -12.83 5.49 -16.99
CA THR A 198 -11.54 5.53 -17.71
C THR A 198 -11.45 6.80 -18.56
N ASP A 199 -12.52 7.20 -19.26
CA ASP A 199 -12.50 8.39 -20.14
C ASP A 199 -12.41 9.71 -19.37
N LYS A 200 -13.13 9.81 -18.25
CA LYS A 200 -13.08 11.00 -17.38
C LYS A 200 -11.70 11.15 -16.74
N PHE A 201 -11.11 10.04 -16.30
CA PHE A 201 -9.76 10.06 -15.75
C PHE A 201 -8.70 10.34 -16.81
N LEU A 202 -8.84 9.77 -18.01
CA LEU A 202 -7.98 10.10 -19.16
C LEU A 202 -7.99 11.60 -19.43
N THR A 203 -9.18 12.21 -19.39
CA THR A 203 -9.37 13.65 -19.59
C THR A 203 -8.68 14.45 -18.49
N ASN A 204 -8.95 14.14 -17.22
CA ASN A 204 -8.32 14.81 -16.08
C ASN A 204 -6.79 14.70 -16.14
N LEU A 205 -6.27 13.52 -16.45
CA LEU A 205 -4.84 13.30 -16.53
C LEU A 205 -4.18 14.08 -17.67
N LYS A 206 -4.85 14.18 -18.83
CA LYS A 206 -4.42 15.05 -19.93
C LYS A 206 -4.43 16.53 -19.54
N GLU A 207 -5.44 16.99 -18.81
CA GLU A 207 -5.49 18.37 -18.29
C GLU A 207 -4.37 18.64 -17.27
N GLN A 208 -4.08 17.68 -16.38
CA GLN A 208 -3.00 17.79 -15.41
C GLN A 208 -1.63 17.83 -16.12
N LEU A 209 -1.43 17.00 -17.14
CA LEU A 209 -0.21 17.01 -17.95
C LEU A 209 -0.07 18.28 -18.80
N ALA A 210 -1.18 18.87 -19.25
CA ALA A 210 -1.16 20.18 -19.91
C ALA A 210 -0.68 21.29 -18.96
N LYS A 211 -1.02 21.21 -17.67
CA LYS A 211 -0.56 22.15 -16.63
C LYS A 211 0.86 21.87 -16.16
N ASN A 212 1.23 20.59 -16.04
CA ASN A 212 2.55 20.15 -15.62
C ASN A 212 3.07 19.01 -16.51
N PRO A 213 3.71 19.32 -17.65
CA PRO A 213 4.19 18.32 -18.59
C PRO A 213 5.40 17.52 -18.09
N ASN A 214 5.96 17.87 -16.93
CA ASN A 214 7.12 17.19 -16.34
C ASN A 214 6.73 16.27 -15.17
N ASP A 215 5.43 16.04 -14.94
CA ASP A 215 4.97 15.10 -13.91
C ASP A 215 5.15 13.64 -14.36
N ALA A 216 6.24 13.02 -13.93
CA ALA A 216 6.54 11.62 -14.23
C ALA A 216 5.42 10.65 -13.78
N THR A 217 4.75 10.93 -12.64
CA THR A 217 3.69 10.07 -12.12
C THR A 217 2.47 10.12 -13.04
N ASN A 218 2.11 11.31 -13.53
CA ASN A 218 0.96 11.45 -14.41
C ASN A 218 1.22 10.84 -15.80
N TRP A 219 2.44 10.94 -16.33
CA TRP A 219 2.81 10.19 -17.53
C TRP A 219 2.74 8.67 -17.33
N TYR A 220 3.18 8.17 -16.17
CA TYR A 220 3.06 6.75 -15.84
C TYR A 220 1.59 6.30 -15.76
N ASN A 221 0.76 7.05 -15.04
CA ASN A 221 -0.67 6.77 -14.90
C ASN A 221 -1.39 6.81 -16.26
N LEU A 222 -0.94 7.69 -17.18
CA LEU A 222 -1.51 7.82 -18.52
C LEU A 222 -1.20 6.57 -19.33
N GLY A 223 0.04 6.10 -19.24
CA GLY A 223 0.46 4.83 -19.85
C GLY A 223 -0.34 3.64 -19.34
N VAL A 224 -0.56 3.54 -18.03
CA VAL A 224 -1.37 2.44 -17.43
C VAL A 224 -2.80 2.45 -17.94
N LEU A 225 -3.37 3.63 -18.17
CA LEU A 225 -4.74 3.74 -18.65
C LEU A 225 -4.84 3.41 -20.14
N GLN A 226 -3.89 3.92 -20.93
CA GLN A 226 -3.81 3.66 -22.37
C GLN A 226 -3.53 2.18 -22.66
N SER A 227 -2.70 1.49 -21.86
CA SER A 227 -2.38 0.08 -22.10
C SER A 227 -3.57 -0.86 -21.92
N LYS A 228 -4.61 -0.41 -21.20
CA LYS A 228 -5.87 -1.14 -21.01
C LYS A 228 -6.89 -0.87 -22.12
N ALA A 229 -6.69 0.16 -22.94
CA ALA A 229 -7.59 0.49 -24.04
C ALA A 229 -7.29 -0.41 -25.26
N PRO A 230 -8.31 -0.91 -26.00
CA PRO A 230 -8.13 -1.84 -27.12
C PRO A 230 -7.17 -1.38 -28.25
N ALA A 231 -6.88 -0.08 -28.34
CA ALA A 231 -5.97 0.51 -29.32
C ALA A 231 -4.92 1.45 -28.69
N GLY A 232 -4.72 1.39 -27.37
CA GLY A 232 -3.87 2.34 -26.65
C GLY A 232 -2.43 1.89 -26.43
N GLU A 233 -2.00 0.76 -27.00
CA GLU A 233 -0.65 0.21 -26.80
C GLU A 233 0.45 1.21 -27.22
N ALA A 234 0.33 1.80 -28.42
CA ALA A 234 1.32 2.74 -28.94
C ALA A 234 1.41 4.01 -28.07
N ASP A 235 0.27 4.56 -27.66
CA ASP A 235 0.22 5.73 -26.80
C ASP A 235 0.79 5.41 -25.40
N ALA A 236 0.48 4.23 -24.87
CA ALA A 236 0.98 3.77 -23.58
C ALA A 236 2.49 3.66 -23.56
N VAL A 237 3.09 3.10 -24.63
CA VAL A 237 4.54 3.04 -24.82
C VAL A 237 5.16 4.44 -24.71
N VAL A 238 4.61 5.42 -25.41
CA VAL A 238 5.09 6.81 -25.38
C VAL A 238 4.99 7.40 -23.97
N SER A 239 3.84 7.20 -23.32
CA SER A 239 3.59 7.71 -21.96
C SER A 239 4.55 7.09 -20.94
N PHE A 240 4.81 5.78 -21.00
CA PHE A 240 5.79 5.13 -20.11
C PHE A 240 7.22 5.58 -20.37
N GLN A 241 7.63 5.73 -21.63
CA GLN A 241 8.94 6.29 -21.97
C GLN A 241 9.11 7.69 -21.40
N LYS A 242 8.06 8.53 -21.48
CA LYS A 242 8.09 9.87 -20.90
C LYS A 242 8.17 9.84 -19.38
N ALA A 243 7.44 8.94 -18.72
CA ALA A 243 7.54 8.73 -17.29
C ALA A 243 8.96 8.34 -16.86
N ILE A 244 9.60 7.40 -17.56
CA ILE A 244 10.99 6.97 -17.32
C ILE A 244 11.96 8.15 -17.49
N GLN A 245 11.81 8.94 -18.54
CA GLN A 245 12.66 10.11 -18.80
C GLN A 245 12.60 11.13 -17.65
N LEU A 246 11.42 11.32 -17.06
CA LEU A 246 11.18 12.32 -16.02
C LEU A 246 11.47 11.79 -14.60
N ALA A 247 11.46 10.48 -14.40
CA ALA A 247 11.63 9.81 -13.11
C ALA A 247 13.10 9.66 -12.66
N VAL A 248 13.99 10.60 -13.04
CA VAL A 248 15.46 10.52 -12.83
C VAL A 248 15.84 10.22 -11.38
N ASN A 249 15.07 10.71 -10.41
CA ASN A 249 15.29 10.50 -8.97
C ASN A 249 14.22 9.63 -8.30
N ASN A 250 13.51 8.81 -9.06
CA ASN A 250 12.47 7.92 -8.52
C ASN A 250 12.65 6.48 -9.06
N PRO A 251 13.58 5.69 -8.46
CA PRO A 251 13.87 4.33 -8.92
C PRO A 251 12.65 3.42 -8.92
N THR A 252 11.74 3.57 -7.93
CA THR A 252 10.50 2.78 -7.86
C THR A 252 9.59 3.07 -9.05
N LEU A 253 9.35 4.35 -9.37
CA LEU A 253 8.54 4.72 -10.53
C LEU A 253 9.19 4.25 -11.84
N THR A 254 10.50 4.46 -11.98
CA THR A 254 11.26 4.01 -13.15
C THR A 254 11.15 2.49 -13.35
N ASN A 255 11.28 1.71 -12.27
CA ASN A 255 11.13 0.26 -12.30
C ASN A 255 9.73 -0.17 -12.74
N ASN A 256 8.69 0.40 -12.13
CA ASN A 256 7.31 0.11 -12.46
C ASN A 256 6.98 0.51 -13.92
N ALA A 257 7.54 1.62 -14.40
CA ALA A 257 7.35 2.08 -15.76
C ALA A 257 8.04 1.15 -16.77
N TYR A 258 9.25 0.67 -16.50
CA TYR A 258 9.90 -0.34 -17.35
C TYR A 258 9.11 -1.65 -17.38
N GLN A 259 8.63 -2.14 -16.24
CA GLN A 259 7.79 -3.34 -16.18
C GLN A 259 6.54 -3.20 -17.07
N ASN A 260 5.79 -2.11 -16.91
CA ASN A 260 4.59 -1.87 -17.71
C ASN A 260 4.91 -1.67 -19.20
N LEU A 261 6.02 -1.00 -19.52
CA LEU A 261 6.48 -0.81 -20.89
C LEU A 261 6.81 -2.15 -21.56
N VAL A 262 7.45 -3.07 -20.83
CA VAL A 262 7.71 -4.44 -21.31
C VAL A 262 6.41 -5.17 -21.59
N TYR A 263 5.50 -5.28 -20.61
CA TYR A 263 4.25 -6.00 -20.82
C TYR A 263 3.36 -5.39 -21.91
N THR A 264 3.31 -4.07 -21.97
CA THR A 264 2.58 -3.35 -23.04
C THR A 264 3.18 -3.69 -24.39
N SER A 265 4.52 -3.66 -24.53
CA SER A 265 5.21 -4.01 -25.78
C SER A 265 5.08 -5.49 -26.15
N LEU A 266 4.92 -6.39 -25.17
CA LEU A 266 4.68 -7.82 -25.41
C LEU A 266 3.23 -8.10 -25.84
N GLY A 267 2.28 -7.23 -25.46
CA GLY A 267 0.86 -7.39 -25.77
C GLY A 267 0.27 -8.71 -25.30
N ASP A 268 -0.86 -9.10 -25.91
CA ASP A 268 -1.50 -10.39 -25.64
C ASP A 268 -0.77 -11.53 -26.36
N ASP A 269 0.30 -12.04 -25.72
CA ASP A 269 1.09 -13.14 -26.26
C ASP A 269 0.33 -14.47 -26.28
N ALA A 270 -0.60 -14.67 -25.33
CA ALA A 270 -1.40 -15.89 -25.26
C ALA A 270 -2.28 -16.03 -26.52
N LYS A 271 -2.97 -14.94 -26.90
CA LYS A 271 -3.78 -14.91 -28.13
C LYS A 271 -2.95 -15.11 -29.40
N ALA A 272 -1.73 -14.56 -29.43
CA ALA A 272 -0.80 -14.79 -30.54
C ALA A 272 -0.41 -16.27 -30.64
N VAL A 273 -0.06 -16.91 -29.52
CA VAL A 273 0.30 -18.33 -29.46
C VAL A 273 -0.88 -19.22 -29.82
N GLU A 274 -2.10 -18.90 -29.36
CA GLU A 274 -3.32 -19.61 -29.74
C GLU A 274 -3.54 -19.56 -31.27
N SER A 275 -3.43 -18.38 -31.86
CA SER A 275 -3.58 -18.18 -33.31
C SER A 275 -2.52 -18.98 -34.09
N ILE A 276 -1.27 -18.98 -33.63
CA ILE A 276 -0.18 -19.77 -34.23
C ILE A 276 -0.50 -21.27 -34.12
N ASN A 277 -0.96 -21.76 -32.97
CA ASN A 277 -1.29 -23.17 -32.76
C ASN A 277 -2.42 -23.63 -33.70
N ALA A 278 -3.46 -22.81 -33.86
CA ALA A 278 -4.61 -23.11 -34.71
C ALA A 278 -4.22 -23.21 -36.20
N LEU A 279 -3.29 -22.37 -36.65
CA LEU A 279 -2.84 -22.33 -38.05
C LEU A 279 -1.74 -23.34 -38.37
N ARG A 280 -1.01 -23.85 -37.37
CA ARG A 280 0.22 -24.64 -37.58
C ARG A 280 0.06 -25.84 -38.52
N LYS A 281 -1.10 -26.50 -38.50
CA LYS A 281 -1.38 -27.67 -39.35
C LYS A 281 -2.10 -27.30 -40.65
N SER A 282 -3.01 -26.34 -40.60
CA SER A 282 -3.91 -25.99 -41.71
C SER A 282 -3.32 -24.95 -42.65
N ASN A 283 -2.49 -24.03 -42.15
CA ASN A 283 -1.84 -22.97 -42.91
C ASN A 283 -0.44 -22.63 -42.29
N PRO A 284 0.59 -23.45 -42.57
CA PRO A 284 1.92 -23.29 -41.98
C PRO A 284 2.63 -21.97 -42.33
N ASP A 285 2.38 -21.42 -43.51
CA ASP A 285 2.97 -20.15 -43.94
C ASP A 285 2.42 -18.98 -43.13
N GLU A 286 1.11 -18.96 -42.89
CA GLU A 286 0.49 -17.93 -42.04
C GLU A 286 0.91 -18.07 -40.57
N ALA A 287 1.02 -19.31 -40.07
CA ALA A 287 1.59 -19.56 -38.74
C ALA A 287 3.02 -19.03 -38.63
N THR A 288 3.84 -19.19 -39.68
CA THR A 288 5.22 -18.69 -39.71
C THR A 288 5.28 -17.17 -39.67
N LYS A 289 4.41 -16.46 -40.40
CA LYS A 289 4.33 -14.99 -40.31
C LYS A 289 3.99 -14.51 -38.90
N LEU A 290 3.05 -15.16 -38.22
CA LEU A 290 2.71 -14.82 -36.84
C LEU A 290 3.86 -15.10 -35.87
N ILE A 291 4.64 -16.17 -36.08
CA ILE A 291 5.84 -16.47 -35.29
C ILE A 291 6.90 -15.36 -35.46
N GLU A 292 7.15 -14.92 -36.69
CA GLU A 292 8.12 -13.84 -36.94
C GLU A 292 7.63 -12.49 -36.40
N ALA A 293 6.33 -12.16 -36.55
CA ALA A 293 5.74 -10.97 -35.95
C ALA A 293 5.86 -10.98 -34.41
N ARG A 294 5.61 -12.14 -33.79
CA ARG A 294 5.82 -12.35 -32.36
C ARG A 294 7.29 -12.15 -31.99
N LYS A 295 8.24 -12.70 -32.75
CA LYS A 295 9.66 -12.50 -32.49
C LYS A 295 10.09 -11.04 -32.63
N GLU A 296 9.58 -10.32 -33.63
CA GLU A 296 9.85 -8.89 -33.81
C GLU A 296 9.34 -8.06 -32.63
N ARG A 297 8.12 -8.34 -32.17
CA ARG A 297 7.53 -7.72 -30.98
C ARG A 297 8.41 -7.93 -29.73
N PHE A 298 8.89 -9.15 -29.52
CA PHE A 298 9.77 -9.47 -28.40
C PHE A 298 11.15 -8.80 -28.52
N ASN A 299 11.70 -8.67 -29.75
CA ASN A 299 12.91 -7.88 -29.99
C ASN A 299 12.73 -6.40 -29.63
N LYS A 300 11.55 -5.81 -29.90
CA LYS A 300 11.25 -4.43 -29.51
C LYS A 300 11.16 -4.26 -27.99
N ALA A 301 10.64 -5.26 -27.27
CA ALA A 301 10.54 -5.25 -25.82
C ALA A 301 11.88 -5.52 -25.10
N LEU A 302 12.82 -6.22 -25.75
CA LEU A 302 14.10 -6.63 -25.17
C LEU A 302 14.90 -5.51 -24.49
N PRO A 303 15.18 -4.35 -25.11
CA PRO A 303 15.95 -3.30 -24.44
C PRO A 303 15.27 -2.77 -23.17
N TYR A 304 13.93 -2.77 -23.13
CA TYR A 304 13.19 -2.38 -21.93
C TYR A 304 13.25 -3.44 -20.84
N ALA A 305 13.22 -4.72 -21.21
CA ALA A 305 13.35 -5.84 -20.27
C ALA A 305 14.76 -5.91 -19.66
N GLU A 306 15.81 -5.61 -20.43
CA GLU A 306 17.17 -5.49 -19.91
C GLU A 306 17.28 -4.34 -18.91
N LYS A 307 16.65 -3.19 -19.18
CA LYS A 307 16.61 -2.06 -18.25
C LYS A 307 15.80 -2.35 -17.00
N TRP A 308 14.68 -3.08 -17.14
CA TRP A 308 13.89 -3.54 -16.01
C TRP A 308 14.71 -4.46 -15.09
N TYR A 309 15.40 -5.46 -15.66
CA TYR A 309 16.29 -6.34 -14.91
C TYR A 309 17.45 -5.57 -14.25
N GLN A 310 18.07 -4.62 -14.95
CA GLN A 310 19.11 -3.76 -14.37
C GLN A 310 18.60 -2.98 -13.16
N ALA A 311 17.35 -2.50 -13.19
CA ALA A 311 16.73 -1.78 -12.09
C ALA A 311 16.27 -2.68 -10.93
N SER A 312 15.97 -3.96 -11.19
CA SER A 312 15.47 -4.92 -10.21
C SER A 312 16.02 -6.33 -10.44
N PRO A 313 17.32 -6.57 -10.16
CA PRO A 313 17.98 -7.84 -10.47
C PRO A 313 17.49 -9.03 -9.61
N GLU A 314 16.86 -8.75 -8.47
CA GLU A 314 16.27 -9.75 -7.58
C GLU A 314 14.76 -9.93 -7.81
N SER A 315 14.17 -9.27 -8.82
CA SER A 315 12.77 -9.51 -9.21
C SER A 315 12.67 -10.81 -10.01
N LEU A 316 11.96 -11.80 -9.45
CA LEU A 316 11.68 -13.06 -10.12
C LEU A 316 10.93 -12.84 -11.45
N ASP A 317 10.00 -11.88 -11.48
CA ASP A 317 9.24 -11.55 -12.68
C ASP A 317 10.15 -10.96 -13.76
N ALA A 318 11.03 -10.02 -13.41
CA ALA A 318 11.96 -9.41 -14.37
C ALA A 318 12.90 -10.47 -14.99
N VAL A 319 13.44 -11.36 -14.16
CA VAL A 319 14.32 -12.45 -14.61
C VAL A 319 13.56 -13.45 -15.49
N THR A 320 12.36 -13.84 -15.08
CA THR A 320 11.54 -14.81 -15.82
C THR A 320 11.12 -14.27 -17.18
N THR A 321 10.65 -13.02 -17.24
CA THR A 321 10.28 -12.34 -18.48
C THR A 321 11.49 -12.14 -19.40
N LEU A 322 12.64 -11.70 -18.87
CA LEU A 322 13.84 -11.50 -19.68
C LEU A 322 14.38 -12.84 -20.24
N ARG A 323 14.34 -13.92 -19.45
CA ARG A 323 14.64 -15.29 -19.91
C ARG A 323 13.78 -15.68 -21.11
N GLU A 324 12.47 -15.46 -21.03
CA GLU A 324 11.52 -15.80 -22.09
C GLU A 324 11.79 -14.98 -23.35
N ILE A 325 12.03 -13.67 -23.19
CA ILE A 325 12.39 -12.80 -24.31
C ILE A 325 13.66 -13.29 -24.99
N TYR A 326 14.72 -13.62 -24.25
CA TYR A 326 15.94 -14.18 -24.84
C TYR A 326 15.70 -15.52 -25.54
N GLY A 327 14.85 -16.39 -24.99
CA GLY A 327 14.49 -17.65 -25.64
C GLY A 327 13.80 -17.44 -26.99
N ILE A 328 12.86 -16.51 -27.06
CA ILE A 328 12.06 -16.22 -28.27
C ILE A 328 12.87 -15.48 -29.32
N THR A 329 13.76 -14.58 -28.88
CA THR A 329 14.67 -13.82 -29.75
C THR A 329 15.90 -14.62 -30.19
N LYS A 330 15.98 -15.91 -29.79
CA LYS A 330 17.04 -16.88 -30.11
C LYS A 330 18.42 -16.54 -29.51
N ASN A 331 18.45 -15.84 -28.37
CA ASN A 331 19.67 -15.63 -27.58
C ASN A 331 19.78 -16.69 -26.46
N GLN A 332 20.11 -17.94 -26.84
CA GLN A 332 20.09 -19.07 -25.90
C GLN A 332 21.09 -18.93 -24.75
N ALA A 333 22.25 -18.31 -24.99
CA ALA A 333 23.25 -18.10 -23.96
C ALA A 333 22.71 -17.22 -22.83
N LYS A 334 22.07 -16.09 -23.18
CA LYS A 334 21.43 -15.19 -22.21
C LYS A 334 20.18 -15.78 -21.58
N ALA A 335 19.39 -16.56 -22.33
CA ALA A 335 18.27 -17.30 -21.76
C ALA A 335 18.73 -18.28 -20.67
N ASN A 336 19.84 -18.99 -20.90
CA ASN A 336 20.41 -19.91 -19.90
C ASN A 336 20.97 -19.17 -18.68
N GLU A 337 21.59 -18.00 -18.86
CA GLU A 337 22.03 -17.13 -17.76
C GLU A 337 20.84 -16.72 -16.87
N MET A 338 19.76 -16.24 -17.48
CA MET A 338 18.55 -15.85 -16.73
C MET A 338 17.85 -17.04 -16.08
N LYS A 339 17.87 -18.23 -16.71
CA LYS A 339 17.35 -19.47 -16.11
C LYS A 339 18.10 -19.84 -14.84
N ALA A 340 19.43 -19.70 -14.83
CA ALA A 340 20.23 -19.95 -13.63
C ALA A 340 19.90 -18.93 -12.52
N LYS A 341 19.78 -17.64 -12.87
CA LYS A 341 19.39 -16.59 -11.92
C LYS A 341 17.99 -16.82 -11.35
N GLN A 342 17.04 -17.27 -12.17
CA GLN A 342 15.69 -17.60 -11.73
C GLN A 342 15.71 -18.71 -10.67
N ALA A 343 16.43 -19.81 -10.92
CA ALA A 343 16.54 -20.90 -9.97
C ALA A 343 17.17 -20.46 -8.63
N GLU A 344 18.17 -19.56 -8.69
CA GLU A 344 18.77 -18.95 -7.49
C GLU A 344 17.73 -18.16 -6.67
N LEU A 345 16.88 -17.37 -7.33
CA LEU A 345 15.85 -16.56 -6.66
C LEU A 345 14.73 -17.42 -6.08
N GLU A 346 14.27 -18.44 -6.79
CA GLU A 346 13.24 -19.38 -6.32
C GLU A 346 13.71 -20.13 -5.07
N ALA A 347 14.98 -20.54 -5.01
CA ALA A 347 15.55 -21.22 -3.85
C ALA A 347 15.61 -20.34 -2.57
N LYS A 348 15.59 -19.01 -2.71
CA LYS A 348 15.59 -18.06 -1.59
C LYS A 348 14.20 -17.77 -1.00
N GLN A 349 13.12 -18.17 -1.69
CA GLN A 349 11.77 -17.91 -1.18
C GLN A 349 11.38 -18.91 -0.09
N PRO A 350 10.83 -18.46 1.06
CA PRO A 350 10.36 -19.36 2.09
C PRO A 350 9.18 -20.19 1.56
N LYS A 351 9.24 -21.51 1.79
CA LYS A 351 8.21 -22.48 1.39
C LYS A 351 6.88 -22.25 2.09
#